data_AF-A0A3L6N7N1-F1
#
_entry.id   AF-A0A3L6N7N1-F1
#
_cell.length_a   1.000
_cell.length_b   1.000
_cell.length_c   1.000
_cell.angle_alpha   90.00
_cell.angle_beta   90.00
_cell.angle_gamma   90.00
#
_symmetry.space_group_name_H-M   'P 1'
#
loop_
_entity.id
_entity.type
_entity.pdbx_description
1 polymer ?
#
loop_
_entity_poly.entity_id
_entity_poly.type
_entity_poly.pdbx_seq_one_letter_code
_entity_poly.pdbx_strand_id
1 'polypeptide(L)'
;MAKIASVKYYRVKPRWLMVKVVDENGQHGWGEATLEGHDLAVEGCLDEMIPRIIGQEANDIENIWQTFWRHGFYRGGPVFMSAISGIDIALWDLKGRNLKVPIYELLGGKVRNKVQVYCWIGGDRPSDIETAAKKRLEQGLTCVKMNATEDLGWIDSPSALDSTVERLKQVKALGLDAGLDFHGRCHKAMAKQLARALEPHRPLFIEEPILVEHPEAIKKLSDQTVIPIAFGERLYTRWDIKRFLEDSSVDILQPDIAHAGGISETKRIATMAEAYDVAIAPHCPLGPVAFAASVQVALSSPNFAILEMSLGMHYNTEAGDIDLLTYLKDPSVFDLEGGHVKAPTGHGLGIEIDEEMVARIAKETAPWQCKTFHVFRTVAEAGQKFDFIICTNKAVDQLSTAADIAPGVGDNTSIVIIQNGVGNEDAFRERFPSATIISCVTWVGARQPEPGFIAHTTSEDMQVGLYPNEAGDESCDKKHLAQFESLLSIGKTIFQIVPNIQVQRWEKVVWNAAWNSLTALTLMDTHAWLSSSDLSTPMTRKLMKEVIDVANALGVPLGYELIDRLLEKILAMPPIGSSMRTDYENGKPMEVEVILGYPVRKGKELGIDVATIETLYTILLAINKRLISAQNK
;
A
#
# COMPACT_ATOMS: atom_id res chain seq x y z
N MET A 1 -35.67 -34.57 6.04
CA MET A 1 -34.87 -33.99 7.14
C MET A 1 -35.38 -32.56 7.31
N ALA A 2 -34.75 -31.68 8.09
CA ALA A 2 -35.26 -30.32 8.23
C ALA A 2 -34.97 -29.52 6.95
N LYS A 3 -35.94 -28.72 6.53
CA LYS A 3 -35.77 -27.81 5.39
C LYS A 3 -35.04 -26.56 5.81
N ILE A 4 -34.44 -25.87 4.85
CA ILE A 4 -33.80 -24.57 5.07
C ILE A 4 -34.90 -23.55 5.42
N ALA A 5 -34.86 -23.02 6.63
CA ALA A 5 -35.82 -22.02 7.12
C ALA A 5 -35.33 -20.60 6.86
N SER A 6 -34.02 -20.35 7.01
CA SER A 6 -33.44 -19.02 6.74
C SER A 6 -31.96 -19.10 6.39
N VAL A 7 -31.50 -18.08 5.65
CA VAL A 7 -30.09 -17.84 5.38
C VAL A 7 -29.82 -16.37 5.66
N LYS A 8 -28.73 -16.06 6.36
CA LYS A 8 -28.27 -14.70 6.65
C LYS A 8 -26.79 -14.58 6.35
N TYR A 9 -26.34 -13.39 5.99
CA TYR A 9 -24.92 -13.09 5.85
C TYR A 9 -24.52 -11.88 6.70
N TYR A 10 -23.24 -11.84 7.07
CA TYR A 10 -22.65 -10.86 7.98
C TYR A 10 -21.32 -10.37 7.41
N ARG A 11 -21.26 -9.07 7.08
CA ARG A 11 -19.98 -8.40 6.87
C ARG A 11 -19.28 -8.26 8.20
N VAL A 12 -18.03 -8.71 8.27
CA VAL A 12 -17.21 -8.55 9.47
C VAL A 12 -15.80 -8.10 9.09
N LYS A 13 -15.14 -7.42 10.00
CA LYS A 13 -13.72 -7.05 9.85
C LYS A 13 -12.84 -8.32 9.78
N PRO A 14 -11.64 -8.27 9.17
CA PRO A 14 -11.08 -7.13 8.44
C PRO A 14 -11.82 -6.81 7.13
N ARG A 15 -12.32 -7.84 6.43
CA ARG A 15 -13.04 -7.73 5.15
C ARG A 15 -13.66 -9.07 4.75
N TRP A 16 -14.35 -9.72 5.68
CA TRP A 16 -14.91 -11.07 5.49
C TRP A 16 -16.44 -11.04 5.41
N LEU A 17 -17.00 -12.03 4.71
CA LEU A 17 -18.45 -12.20 4.54
C LEU A 17 -18.87 -13.58 5.03
N MET A 18 -19.37 -13.67 6.27
CA MET A 18 -19.85 -14.93 6.86
C MET A 18 -21.29 -15.21 6.46
N VAL A 19 -21.63 -16.48 6.26
CA VAL A 19 -22.98 -16.96 5.91
C VAL A 19 -23.46 -17.93 6.98
N LYS A 20 -24.70 -17.77 7.45
CA LYS A 20 -25.36 -18.68 8.39
C LYS A 20 -26.62 -19.26 7.74
N VAL A 21 -26.71 -20.58 7.69
CA VAL A 21 -27.91 -21.32 7.26
C VAL A 21 -28.58 -21.91 8.49
N VAL A 22 -29.89 -21.76 8.62
CA VAL A 22 -30.70 -22.28 9.72
C VAL A 22 -31.84 -23.13 9.15
N ASP A 23 -32.05 -24.32 9.72
CA ASP A 23 -33.14 -25.22 9.35
C ASP A 23 -34.41 -25.02 10.19
N GLU A 24 -35.51 -25.68 9.80
CA GLU A 24 -36.81 -25.61 10.50
C GLU A 24 -36.77 -26.13 11.95
N ASN A 25 -35.75 -26.89 12.33
CA ASN A 25 -35.55 -27.35 13.70
C ASN A 25 -34.70 -26.37 14.53
N GLY A 26 -34.26 -25.25 13.94
CA GLY A 26 -33.40 -24.25 14.59
C GLY A 26 -31.92 -24.65 14.63
N GLN A 27 -31.53 -25.76 13.99
CA GLN A 27 -30.13 -26.13 13.84
C GLN A 27 -29.50 -25.27 12.75
N HIS A 28 -28.20 -25.02 12.86
CA HIS A 28 -27.53 -24.11 11.93
C HIS A 28 -26.12 -24.57 11.58
N GLY A 29 -25.61 -24.03 10.49
CA GLY A 29 -24.22 -24.14 10.07
C GLY A 29 -23.68 -22.82 9.55
N TRP A 30 -22.35 -22.67 9.63
CA TRP A 30 -21.61 -21.49 9.20
C TRP A 30 -20.80 -21.74 7.93
N GLY A 31 -20.76 -20.74 7.06
CA GLY A 31 -19.97 -20.71 5.83
C GLY A 31 -19.35 -19.34 5.62
N GLU A 32 -18.50 -19.22 4.61
CA GLU A 32 -17.80 -17.98 4.28
C GLU A 32 -17.84 -17.75 2.78
N ALA A 33 -18.30 -16.57 2.37
CA ALA A 33 -18.46 -16.12 0.98
C ALA A 33 -17.58 -14.89 0.70
N THR A 34 -16.48 -14.75 1.43
CA THR A 34 -15.56 -13.62 1.25
C THR A 34 -15.12 -13.56 -0.21
N LEU A 35 -15.09 -12.34 -0.78
CA LEU A 35 -14.46 -12.00 -2.06
C LEU A 35 -13.98 -10.55 -1.95
N GLU A 36 -12.70 -10.37 -1.63
CA GLU A 36 -12.15 -9.09 -1.24
C GLU A 36 -12.31 -8.04 -2.34
N GLY A 37 -12.83 -6.86 -1.98
CA GLY A 37 -13.13 -5.79 -2.95
C GLY A 37 -14.50 -5.89 -3.62
N HIS A 38 -15.24 -6.97 -3.40
CA HIS A 38 -16.47 -7.26 -4.13
C HIS A 38 -17.65 -7.69 -3.24
N ASP A 39 -17.62 -7.37 -1.94
CA ASP A 39 -18.67 -7.72 -0.96
C ASP A 39 -20.09 -7.47 -1.51
N LEU A 40 -20.35 -6.27 -2.02
CA LEU A 40 -21.68 -5.88 -2.52
C LEU A 40 -22.18 -6.74 -3.69
N ALA A 41 -21.26 -7.20 -4.55
CA ALA A 41 -21.62 -8.07 -5.66
C ALA A 41 -21.98 -9.47 -5.17
N VAL A 42 -21.24 -9.98 -4.18
CA VAL A 42 -21.54 -11.27 -3.55
C VAL A 42 -22.83 -11.21 -2.75
N GLU A 43 -23.08 -10.13 -2.00
CA GLU A 43 -24.34 -9.89 -1.28
C GLU A 43 -25.54 -9.90 -2.22
N GLY A 44 -25.47 -9.16 -3.34
CA GLY A 44 -26.53 -9.17 -4.34
C GLY A 44 -26.75 -10.55 -4.96
N CYS A 45 -25.67 -11.33 -5.13
CA CYS A 45 -25.77 -12.72 -5.61
C CYS A 45 -26.42 -13.64 -4.55
N LEU A 46 -26.05 -13.50 -3.27
CA LEU A 46 -26.68 -14.21 -2.16
C LEU A 46 -28.17 -13.86 -2.05
N ASP A 47 -28.54 -12.58 -2.15
CA ASP A 47 -29.93 -12.12 -2.14
C ASP A 47 -30.77 -12.77 -3.25
N GLU A 48 -30.17 -13.02 -4.42
CA GLU A 48 -30.83 -13.75 -5.53
C GLU A 48 -30.91 -15.27 -5.27
N MET A 49 -29.88 -15.85 -4.67
CA MET A 49 -29.77 -17.29 -4.41
C MET A 49 -30.66 -17.76 -3.25
N ILE A 50 -30.74 -16.98 -2.18
CA ILE A 50 -31.42 -17.36 -0.92
C ILE A 50 -32.89 -17.76 -1.16
N PRO A 51 -33.73 -16.96 -1.84
CA PRO A 51 -35.14 -17.31 -2.08
C PRO A 51 -35.33 -18.62 -2.85
N ARG A 52 -34.32 -19.08 -3.61
CA ARG A 52 -34.39 -20.32 -4.39
C ARG A 52 -34.21 -21.56 -3.53
N ILE A 53 -33.56 -21.44 -2.37
CA ILE A 53 -33.21 -22.57 -1.50
C ILE A 53 -34.04 -22.65 -0.21
N ILE A 54 -34.72 -21.57 0.18
CA ILE A 54 -35.68 -21.62 1.29
C ILE A 54 -36.74 -22.71 1.02
N GLY A 55 -36.98 -23.57 2.00
CA GLY A 55 -37.92 -24.69 1.90
C GLY A 55 -37.37 -25.94 1.19
N GLN A 56 -36.14 -25.91 0.67
CA GLN A 56 -35.45 -27.12 0.20
C GLN A 56 -34.87 -27.93 1.38
N GLU A 57 -34.66 -29.22 1.17
CA GLU A 57 -34.01 -30.09 2.16
C GLU A 57 -32.54 -29.69 2.35
N ALA A 58 -32.13 -29.34 3.58
CA ALA A 58 -30.77 -28.85 3.83
C ALA A 58 -29.67 -29.91 3.52
N ASN A 59 -30.04 -31.20 3.54
CA ASN A 59 -29.10 -32.28 3.27
C ASN A 59 -28.87 -32.56 1.79
N ASP A 60 -29.64 -31.95 0.90
CA ASP A 60 -29.53 -32.10 -0.56
C ASP A 60 -28.43 -31.18 -1.13
N ILE A 61 -27.27 -31.15 -0.47
CA ILE A 61 -26.14 -30.25 -0.77
C ILE A 61 -25.73 -30.33 -2.25
N GLU A 62 -25.56 -31.55 -2.78
CA GLU A 62 -25.21 -31.74 -4.19
C GLU A 62 -26.28 -31.16 -5.12
N ASN A 63 -27.57 -31.38 -4.82
CA ASN A 63 -28.66 -30.87 -5.63
C ASN A 63 -28.74 -29.33 -5.57
N ILE A 64 -28.54 -28.74 -4.40
CA ILE A 64 -28.49 -27.28 -4.22
C ILE A 64 -27.30 -26.69 -5.02
N TRP A 65 -26.11 -27.29 -4.87
CA TRP A 65 -24.92 -26.89 -5.60
C TRP A 65 -25.14 -26.96 -7.13
N GLN A 66 -25.69 -28.07 -7.62
CA GLN A 66 -25.99 -28.25 -9.05
C GLN A 66 -27.10 -27.33 -9.56
N THR A 67 -28.08 -27.00 -8.71
CA THR A 67 -29.14 -26.05 -9.04
C THR A 67 -28.54 -24.70 -9.36
N PHE A 68 -27.64 -24.18 -8.51
CA PHE A 68 -26.96 -22.94 -8.82
C PHE A 68 -26.07 -23.10 -10.06
N TRP A 69 -25.19 -24.10 -10.09
CA TRP A 69 -24.26 -24.29 -11.20
C TRP A 69 -24.94 -24.45 -12.58
N ARG A 70 -26.13 -25.06 -12.66
CA ARG A 70 -26.75 -25.45 -13.94
C ARG A 70 -28.01 -24.68 -14.29
N HIS A 71 -28.85 -24.28 -13.33
CA HIS A 71 -30.18 -23.73 -13.63
C HIS A 71 -30.17 -22.21 -13.90
N GLY A 72 -29.11 -21.50 -13.49
CA GLY A 72 -28.93 -20.06 -13.77
C GLY A 72 -28.49 -19.69 -15.19
N PHE A 73 -28.40 -20.67 -16.10
CA PHE A 73 -27.90 -20.56 -17.47
C PHE A 73 -26.40 -20.24 -17.60
N TYR A 74 -25.96 -19.05 -17.20
CA TYR A 74 -24.54 -18.68 -17.15
C TYR A 74 -23.89 -19.23 -15.89
N ARG A 75 -22.60 -19.59 -15.97
CA ARG A 75 -21.91 -20.36 -14.93
C ARG A 75 -20.60 -19.71 -14.51
N GLY A 76 -20.26 -19.87 -13.24
CA GLY A 76 -18.94 -19.56 -12.71
C GLY A 76 -18.65 -18.08 -12.56
N GLY A 77 -17.36 -17.77 -12.52
CA GLY A 77 -16.85 -16.44 -12.17
C GLY A 77 -16.74 -16.24 -10.65
N PRO A 78 -15.92 -15.25 -10.23
CA PRO A 78 -15.54 -15.09 -8.82
C PRO A 78 -16.75 -14.80 -7.91
N VAL A 79 -17.64 -13.89 -8.33
CA VAL A 79 -18.80 -13.47 -7.51
C VAL A 79 -19.75 -14.65 -7.25
N PHE A 80 -20.16 -15.32 -8.33
CA PHE A 80 -21.12 -16.41 -8.27
C PHE A 80 -20.59 -17.60 -7.50
N MET A 81 -19.33 -18.00 -7.77
CA MET A 81 -18.72 -19.12 -7.07
C MET A 81 -18.43 -18.81 -5.60
N SER A 82 -18.18 -17.54 -5.24
CA SER A 82 -18.02 -17.16 -3.84
C SER A 82 -19.33 -17.21 -3.05
N ALA A 83 -20.43 -16.73 -3.64
CA ALA A 83 -21.76 -16.85 -3.05
C ALA A 83 -22.16 -18.33 -2.84
N ILE A 84 -21.90 -19.20 -3.84
CA ILE A 84 -22.11 -20.66 -3.70
C ILE A 84 -21.27 -21.22 -2.57
N SER A 85 -19.99 -20.82 -2.46
CA SER A 85 -19.07 -21.34 -1.45
C SER A 85 -19.58 -21.11 -0.04
N GLY A 86 -20.07 -19.91 0.27
CA GLY A 86 -20.63 -19.63 1.60
C GLY A 86 -21.85 -20.47 1.93
N ILE A 87 -22.74 -20.71 0.96
CA ILE A 87 -23.91 -21.58 1.15
C ILE A 87 -23.46 -23.05 1.31
N ASP A 88 -22.57 -23.53 0.44
CA ASP A 88 -22.08 -24.91 0.44
C ASP A 88 -21.38 -25.27 1.76
N ILE A 89 -20.47 -24.41 2.22
CA ILE A 89 -19.76 -24.61 3.50
C ILE A 89 -20.76 -24.65 4.66
N ALA A 90 -21.73 -23.73 4.70
CA ALA A 90 -22.75 -23.70 5.76
C ALA A 90 -23.64 -24.94 5.78
N LEU A 91 -24.03 -25.46 4.61
CA LEU A 91 -24.81 -26.69 4.51
C LEU A 91 -24.02 -27.92 4.95
N TRP A 92 -22.71 -27.98 4.63
CA TRP A 92 -21.82 -29.04 5.12
C TRP A 92 -21.64 -28.98 6.64
N ASP A 93 -21.46 -27.79 7.20
CA ASP A 93 -21.38 -27.59 8.66
C ASP A 93 -22.67 -28.05 9.35
N LEU A 94 -23.82 -27.62 8.84
CA LEU A 94 -25.13 -28.04 9.34
C LEU A 94 -25.31 -29.57 9.27
N LYS A 95 -24.92 -30.21 8.17
CA LYS A 95 -25.00 -31.66 8.01
C LYS A 95 -24.11 -32.39 9.02
N GLY A 96 -22.85 -31.98 9.17
CA GLY A 96 -21.93 -32.58 10.13
C GLY A 96 -22.39 -32.39 11.58
N ARG A 97 -22.92 -31.22 11.93
CA ARG A 97 -23.53 -30.95 13.24
C ARG A 97 -24.73 -31.84 13.53
N ASN A 98 -25.66 -31.97 12.57
CA ASN A 98 -26.84 -32.83 12.71
C ASN A 98 -26.48 -34.31 12.85
N LEU A 99 -25.42 -34.76 12.17
CA LEU A 99 -24.91 -36.12 12.27
C LEU A 99 -23.90 -36.32 13.41
N LYS A 100 -23.54 -35.26 14.13
CA LYS A 100 -22.56 -35.26 15.24
C LYS A 100 -21.19 -35.83 14.83
N VAL A 101 -20.72 -35.46 13.65
CA VAL A 101 -19.40 -35.86 13.13
C VAL A 101 -18.70 -34.66 12.49
N PRO A 102 -17.36 -34.61 12.50
CA PRO A 102 -16.62 -33.66 11.68
C PRO A 102 -16.82 -33.97 10.19
N ILE A 103 -16.72 -32.94 9.34
CA ILE A 103 -16.97 -33.06 7.89
C ILE A 103 -16.04 -34.08 7.23
N TYR A 104 -14.77 -34.20 7.64
CA TYR A 104 -13.86 -35.18 7.04
C TYR A 104 -14.35 -36.63 7.15
N GLU A 105 -15.12 -36.99 8.18
CA GLU A 105 -15.72 -38.33 8.30
C GLU A 105 -16.76 -38.56 7.19
N LEU A 106 -17.52 -37.54 6.84
CA LEU A 106 -18.47 -37.57 5.72
C LEU A 106 -17.76 -37.60 4.35
N LEU A 107 -16.53 -37.09 4.29
CA LEU A 107 -15.67 -37.10 3.10
C LEU A 107 -14.83 -38.38 2.95
N GLY A 108 -15.15 -39.43 3.71
CA GLY A 108 -14.48 -40.74 3.64
C GLY A 108 -13.45 -41.00 4.74
N GLY A 109 -13.36 -40.13 5.74
CA GLY A 109 -12.42 -40.23 6.84
C GLY A 109 -11.14 -39.41 6.63
N LYS A 110 -10.40 -39.20 7.72
CA LYS A 110 -9.11 -38.51 7.67
C LYS A 110 -8.00 -39.46 7.20
N VAL A 111 -7.14 -38.97 6.32
CA VAL A 111 -5.90 -39.65 5.88
C VAL A 111 -4.66 -39.13 6.61
N ARG A 112 -4.83 -38.13 7.48
CA ARG A 112 -3.80 -37.54 8.35
C ARG A 112 -4.42 -37.01 9.65
N ASN A 113 -3.61 -36.85 10.70
CA ASN A 113 -4.09 -36.40 12.02
C ASN A 113 -3.80 -34.92 12.33
N LYS A 114 -3.06 -34.25 11.44
CA LYS A 114 -2.67 -32.85 11.56
C LYS A 114 -2.44 -32.27 10.16
N VAL A 115 -2.57 -30.96 10.04
CA VAL A 115 -2.44 -30.19 8.80
C VAL A 115 -1.26 -29.26 8.97
N GLN A 116 -0.25 -29.36 8.09
CA GLN A 116 0.86 -28.42 8.08
C GLN A 116 0.36 -27.05 7.58
N VAL A 117 0.81 -25.98 8.21
CA VAL A 117 0.43 -24.61 7.85
C VAL A 117 1.64 -23.71 7.63
N TYR A 118 1.45 -22.66 6.85
CA TYR A 118 2.37 -21.51 6.78
C TYR A 118 1.61 -20.21 7.04
N CYS A 119 2.32 -19.20 7.51
CA CYS A 119 1.81 -17.83 7.61
C CYS A 119 2.66 -16.88 6.77
N TRP A 120 2.03 -15.77 6.41
CA TRP A 120 2.69 -14.70 5.65
C TRP A 120 3.68 -13.90 6.49
N ILE A 121 4.76 -13.45 5.85
CA ILE A 121 5.72 -12.47 6.38
C ILE A 121 5.97 -11.34 5.38
N GLY A 122 6.32 -10.16 5.92
CA GLY A 122 6.53 -8.95 5.14
C GLY A 122 5.22 -8.25 4.78
N GLY A 123 5.23 -7.57 3.64
CA GLY A 123 4.09 -6.86 3.04
C GLY A 123 4.41 -6.50 1.58
N ASP A 124 3.58 -5.67 0.94
CA ASP A 124 3.78 -5.27 -0.47
C ASP A 124 5.16 -4.63 -0.75
N ARG A 125 5.77 -3.99 0.26
CA ARG A 125 7.13 -3.45 0.23
C ARG A 125 7.96 -4.02 1.38
N PRO A 126 8.54 -5.23 1.20
CA PRO A 126 9.10 -5.98 2.30
C PRO A 126 10.40 -5.35 2.81
N SER A 127 10.34 -4.83 4.04
CA SER A 127 11.49 -4.53 4.90
C SER A 127 11.44 -5.45 6.13
N ASP A 128 12.58 -5.68 6.78
CA ASP A 128 12.67 -6.42 8.06
C ASP A 128 12.18 -7.90 8.03
N ILE A 129 12.38 -8.58 6.90
CA ILE A 129 11.97 -9.99 6.69
C ILE A 129 12.58 -10.93 7.72
N GLU A 130 13.83 -10.71 8.13
CA GLU A 130 14.48 -11.52 9.14
C GLU A 130 13.73 -11.46 10.48
N THR A 131 13.30 -10.26 10.91
CA THR A 131 12.53 -10.07 12.14
C THR A 131 11.16 -10.74 12.05
N ALA A 132 10.46 -10.56 10.92
CA ALA A 132 9.16 -11.19 10.69
C ALA A 132 9.27 -12.73 10.66
N ALA A 133 10.31 -13.27 10.01
CA ALA A 133 10.57 -14.70 9.94
C ALA A 133 10.91 -15.30 11.32
N LYS A 134 11.73 -14.62 12.13
CA LYS A 134 12.01 -15.02 13.52
C LYS A 134 10.74 -15.09 14.36
N LYS A 135 9.84 -14.10 14.24
CA LYS A 135 8.54 -14.12 14.92
C LYS A 135 7.70 -15.34 14.53
N ARG A 136 7.69 -15.73 13.24
CA ARG A 136 6.99 -16.94 12.79
C ARG A 136 7.64 -18.23 13.30
N LEU A 137 8.97 -18.27 13.36
CA LEU A 137 9.70 -19.39 13.95
C LEU A 137 9.38 -19.54 15.45
N GLU A 138 9.29 -18.44 16.20
CA GLU A 138 8.89 -18.43 17.62
C GLU A 138 7.44 -18.91 17.83
N GLN A 139 6.56 -18.69 16.85
CA GLN A 139 5.21 -19.26 16.80
C GLN A 139 5.20 -20.77 16.47
N GLY A 140 6.37 -21.36 16.24
CA GLY A 140 6.55 -22.78 15.95
C GLY A 140 6.36 -23.16 14.48
N LEU A 141 6.23 -22.20 13.56
CA LEU A 141 6.12 -22.48 12.13
C LEU A 141 7.45 -22.97 11.55
N THR A 142 7.37 -23.86 10.56
CA THR A 142 8.53 -24.35 9.79
C THR A 142 8.58 -23.82 8.37
N CYS A 143 7.50 -23.20 7.91
CA CYS A 143 7.36 -22.62 6.58
C CYS A 143 6.65 -21.26 6.67
N VAL A 144 7.02 -20.35 5.78
CA VAL A 144 6.40 -19.04 5.60
C VAL A 144 6.03 -18.82 4.13
N LYS A 145 5.17 -17.84 3.86
CA LYS A 145 4.98 -17.29 2.52
C LYS A 145 5.35 -15.82 2.50
N MET A 146 5.96 -15.35 1.41
CA MET A 146 6.35 -13.95 1.26
C MET A 146 6.26 -13.45 -0.18
N ASN A 147 6.15 -12.14 -0.32
CA ASN A 147 6.21 -11.47 -1.62
C ASN A 147 7.54 -11.70 -2.35
N ALA A 148 7.43 -12.16 -3.58
CA ALA A 148 8.54 -12.29 -4.50
C ALA A 148 9.01 -10.91 -4.99
N THR A 149 8.14 -10.07 -5.53
CA THR A 149 8.57 -8.78 -6.12
C THR A 149 7.66 -7.63 -5.67
N GLU A 150 8.23 -6.43 -5.66
CA GLU A 150 7.43 -5.20 -5.67
C GLU A 150 6.88 -4.96 -7.11
N ASP A 151 6.49 -3.72 -7.42
CA ASP A 151 6.12 -3.33 -8.77
C ASP A 151 7.33 -3.46 -9.71
N LEU A 152 7.17 -4.22 -10.80
CA LEU A 152 8.19 -4.41 -11.84
C LEU A 152 7.69 -3.88 -13.17
N GLY A 153 8.59 -3.25 -13.94
CA GLY A 153 8.32 -2.93 -15.34
C GLY A 153 8.13 -4.18 -16.21
N TRP A 154 7.55 -3.98 -17.41
CA TRP A 154 7.41 -5.04 -18.43
C TRP A 154 8.72 -5.74 -18.76
N ILE A 155 9.78 -4.95 -18.84
CA ILE A 155 11.18 -5.36 -18.86
C ILE A 155 11.86 -4.37 -17.93
N ASP A 156 12.49 -4.88 -16.88
CA ASP A 156 13.18 -4.07 -15.88
C ASP A 156 14.65 -4.44 -15.80
N SER A 157 15.43 -3.67 -15.04
CA SER A 157 16.80 -4.04 -14.72
C SER A 157 16.83 -5.43 -14.07
N PRO A 158 17.72 -6.35 -14.50
CA PRO A 158 17.90 -7.62 -13.82
C PRO A 158 18.20 -7.48 -12.32
N SER A 159 18.84 -6.37 -11.92
CA SER A 159 19.14 -6.08 -10.51
C SER A 159 17.90 -5.84 -9.65
N ALA A 160 16.73 -5.54 -10.24
CA ALA A 160 15.48 -5.42 -9.51
C ALA A 160 15.03 -6.75 -8.88
N LEU A 161 15.59 -7.87 -9.34
CA LEU A 161 15.30 -9.23 -8.86
C LEU A 161 16.17 -9.64 -7.66
N ASP A 162 17.31 -8.98 -7.45
CA ASP A 162 18.31 -9.39 -6.46
C ASP A 162 17.77 -9.36 -5.03
N SER A 163 16.93 -8.36 -4.72
CA SER A 163 16.33 -8.22 -3.39
C SER A 163 15.48 -9.45 -3.01
N THR A 164 14.76 -10.04 -3.95
CA THR A 164 13.98 -11.27 -3.73
C THR A 164 14.88 -12.43 -3.33
N VAL A 165 15.99 -12.58 -4.03
CA VAL A 165 16.97 -13.65 -3.80
C VAL A 165 17.61 -13.49 -2.41
N GLU A 166 17.98 -12.27 -2.04
CA GLU A 166 18.56 -11.99 -0.71
C GLU A 166 17.57 -12.24 0.42
N ARG A 167 16.29 -11.82 0.27
CA ARG A 167 15.25 -12.12 1.26
C ARG A 167 15.05 -13.62 1.44
N LEU A 168 15.07 -14.40 0.35
CA LEU A 168 14.94 -15.86 0.44
C LEU A 168 16.13 -16.48 1.20
N LYS A 169 17.35 -16.03 0.93
CA LYS A 169 18.54 -16.48 1.66
C LYS A 169 18.42 -16.22 3.16
N GLN A 170 17.93 -15.05 3.55
CA GLN A 170 17.71 -14.70 4.96
C GLN A 170 16.73 -15.67 5.64
N VAL A 171 15.59 -15.96 5.00
CA VAL A 171 14.60 -16.92 5.53
C VAL A 171 15.20 -18.33 5.64
N LYS A 172 15.90 -18.79 4.59
CA LYS A 172 16.56 -20.10 4.58
C LYS A 172 17.65 -20.22 5.65
N ALA A 173 18.38 -19.15 5.94
CA ALA A 173 19.40 -19.12 6.99
C ALA A 173 18.83 -19.35 8.40
N LEU A 174 17.55 -19.05 8.61
CA LEU A 174 16.83 -19.33 9.86
C LEU A 174 16.30 -20.78 9.94
N GLY A 175 16.49 -21.58 8.88
CA GLY A 175 15.99 -22.96 8.82
C GLY A 175 14.51 -23.08 8.43
N LEU A 176 13.91 -22.01 7.92
CA LEU A 176 12.52 -22.00 7.43
C LEU A 176 12.47 -22.29 5.92
N ASP A 177 11.42 -22.98 5.49
CA ASP A 177 11.02 -23.02 4.07
C ASP A 177 10.18 -21.79 3.70
N ALA A 178 10.16 -21.45 2.42
CA ALA A 178 9.46 -20.27 1.92
C ALA A 178 8.77 -20.54 0.58
N GLY A 179 7.47 -20.33 0.52
CA GLY A 179 6.74 -20.07 -0.72
C GLY A 179 6.94 -18.61 -1.15
N LEU A 180 7.13 -18.37 -2.44
CA LEU A 180 7.32 -17.03 -3.00
C LEU A 180 6.15 -16.64 -3.88
N ASP A 181 5.41 -15.64 -3.46
CA ASP A 181 4.19 -15.21 -4.14
C ASP A 181 4.45 -13.97 -5.00
N PHE A 182 4.20 -14.09 -6.31
CA PHE A 182 4.45 -13.04 -7.30
C PHE A 182 3.20 -12.20 -7.57
N HIS A 183 2.00 -12.63 -7.12
CA HIS A 183 0.72 -11.95 -7.36
C HIS A 183 0.42 -11.62 -8.83
N GLY A 184 1.01 -12.36 -9.78
CA GLY A 184 0.95 -12.03 -11.20
C GLY A 184 1.61 -10.69 -11.58
N ARG A 185 2.38 -10.06 -10.68
CA ARG A 185 3.04 -8.75 -10.89
C ARG A 185 4.31 -8.84 -11.74
N CYS A 186 4.77 -10.06 -12.04
CA CYS A 186 5.96 -10.26 -12.84
C CYS A 186 5.61 -10.59 -14.29
N HIS A 187 6.19 -9.83 -15.22
CA HIS A 187 6.02 -10.12 -16.64
C HIS A 187 6.90 -11.31 -17.05
N LYS A 188 6.42 -12.09 -18.03
CA LYS A 188 7.05 -13.33 -18.52
C LYS A 188 8.58 -13.26 -18.71
N ALA A 189 9.11 -12.13 -19.19
CA ALA A 189 10.54 -11.95 -19.41
C ALA A 189 11.35 -11.87 -18.10
N MET A 190 10.78 -11.23 -17.08
CA MET A 190 11.38 -11.09 -15.75
C MET A 190 11.17 -12.37 -14.91
N ALA A 191 9.99 -12.99 -15.01
CA ALA A 191 9.66 -14.20 -14.25
C ALA A 191 10.65 -15.35 -14.52
N LYS A 192 11.06 -15.53 -15.77
CA LYS A 192 12.09 -16.52 -16.17
C LYS A 192 13.44 -16.27 -15.53
N GLN A 193 13.87 -15.01 -15.51
CA GLN A 193 15.14 -14.62 -14.91
C GLN A 193 15.11 -14.82 -13.40
N LEU A 194 14.01 -14.42 -12.75
CA LEU A 194 13.85 -14.58 -11.31
C LEU A 194 13.78 -16.06 -10.92
N ALA A 195 13.00 -16.88 -11.62
CA ALA A 195 12.96 -18.32 -11.40
C ALA A 195 14.38 -18.93 -11.46
N ARG A 196 15.15 -18.60 -12.50
CA ARG A 196 16.53 -19.07 -12.64
C ARG A 196 17.45 -18.60 -11.51
N ALA A 197 17.29 -17.37 -11.04
CA ALA A 197 18.08 -16.83 -9.92
C ALA A 197 17.71 -17.47 -8.58
N LEU A 198 16.46 -17.95 -8.43
CA LEU A 198 15.96 -18.59 -7.21
C LEU A 198 16.30 -20.08 -7.12
N GLU A 199 16.54 -20.77 -8.24
CA GLU A 199 16.82 -22.22 -8.28
C GLU A 199 17.89 -22.67 -7.28
N PRO A 200 19.06 -22.00 -7.16
CA PRO A 200 20.10 -22.40 -6.20
C PRO A 200 19.66 -22.31 -4.74
N HIS A 201 18.61 -21.54 -4.46
CA HIS A 201 18.11 -21.26 -3.12
C HIS A 201 16.87 -22.07 -2.75
N ARG A 202 16.34 -22.87 -3.69
CA ARG A 202 15.33 -23.92 -3.45
C ARG A 202 14.12 -23.42 -2.64
N PRO A 203 13.38 -22.40 -3.11
CA PRO A 203 12.10 -22.05 -2.50
C PRO A 203 11.16 -23.28 -2.55
N LEU A 204 10.17 -23.31 -1.65
CA LEU A 204 9.20 -24.40 -1.58
C LEU A 204 8.37 -24.47 -2.87
N PHE A 205 7.94 -23.29 -3.35
CA PHE A 205 7.28 -23.08 -4.63
C PHE A 205 7.39 -21.61 -5.06
N ILE A 206 7.12 -21.33 -6.33
CA ILE A 206 6.78 -19.99 -6.83
C ILE A 206 5.29 -19.94 -7.16
N GLU A 207 4.58 -19.00 -6.55
CA GLU A 207 3.13 -18.81 -6.65
C GLU A 207 2.79 -17.66 -7.60
N GLU A 208 1.77 -17.87 -8.45
CA GLU A 208 1.25 -16.91 -9.44
C GLU A 208 2.38 -16.14 -10.19
N PRO A 209 3.42 -16.82 -10.72
CA PRO A 209 4.58 -16.14 -11.31
C PRO A 209 4.21 -15.29 -12.52
N ILE A 210 3.15 -15.68 -13.22
CA ILE A 210 2.52 -14.99 -14.35
C ILE A 210 1.02 -15.22 -14.22
N LEU A 211 0.21 -14.24 -14.62
CA LEU A 211 -1.24 -14.31 -14.66
C LEU A 211 -1.78 -15.57 -15.39
N VAL A 212 -2.76 -16.24 -14.76
CA VAL A 212 -3.40 -17.47 -15.26
C VAL A 212 -4.10 -17.30 -16.61
N GLU A 213 -4.40 -16.07 -17.05
CA GLU A 213 -4.92 -15.78 -18.40
C GLU A 213 -3.93 -16.16 -19.52
N HIS A 214 -2.66 -16.40 -19.19
CA HIS A 214 -1.60 -16.79 -20.13
C HIS A 214 -1.13 -18.24 -19.93
N PRO A 215 -1.97 -19.26 -20.18
CA PRO A 215 -1.59 -20.67 -20.00
C PRO A 215 -0.34 -21.05 -20.80
N GLU A 216 -0.18 -20.50 -22.01
CA GLU A 216 0.97 -20.75 -22.86
C GLU A 216 2.27 -20.18 -22.29
N ALA A 217 2.20 -19.13 -21.47
CA ALA A 217 3.35 -18.55 -20.81
C ALA A 217 3.72 -19.36 -19.56
N ILE A 218 2.73 -19.80 -18.79
CA ILE A 218 2.91 -20.67 -17.62
C ILE A 218 3.55 -22.00 -18.04
N LYS A 219 3.00 -22.67 -19.06
CA LYS A 219 3.59 -23.91 -19.61
C LYS A 219 5.05 -23.75 -20.04
N LYS A 220 5.38 -22.62 -20.68
CA LYS A 220 6.77 -22.33 -21.07
C LYS A 220 7.68 -22.03 -19.89
N LEU A 221 7.15 -21.50 -18.79
CA LEU A 221 7.92 -21.25 -17.59
C LEU A 221 8.15 -22.56 -16.83
N SER A 222 7.12 -23.41 -16.70
CA SER A 222 7.23 -24.73 -16.05
C SER A 222 8.30 -25.59 -16.70
N ASP A 223 8.41 -25.57 -18.04
CA ASP A 223 9.48 -26.29 -18.77
C ASP A 223 10.89 -25.75 -18.55
N GLN A 224 11.04 -24.57 -17.94
CA GLN A 224 12.32 -23.85 -17.83
C GLN A 224 12.88 -23.79 -16.40
N THR A 225 12.13 -24.24 -15.41
CA THR A 225 12.52 -24.19 -13.99
C THR A 225 12.31 -25.55 -13.34
N VAL A 226 13.15 -25.87 -12.37
CA VAL A 226 12.92 -27.04 -11.48
C VAL A 226 12.15 -26.68 -10.21
N ILE A 227 11.82 -25.40 -10.03
CA ILE A 227 11.06 -24.93 -8.87
C ILE A 227 9.59 -25.29 -9.07
N PRO A 228 8.90 -25.89 -8.07
CA PRO A 228 7.48 -26.16 -8.15
C PRO A 228 6.67 -24.87 -8.43
N ILE A 229 5.76 -24.95 -9.39
CA ILE A 229 4.85 -23.86 -9.73
C ILE A 229 3.51 -24.08 -9.03
N ALA A 230 3.09 -23.05 -8.30
CA ALA A 230 1.81 -23.00 -7.61
C ALA A 230 0.92 -21.90 -8.19
N PHE A 231 -0.37 -22.19 -8.35
CA PHE A 231 -1.41 -21.18 -8.63
C PHE A 231 -2.79 -21.82 -8.46
N GLY A 232 -3.83 -20.99 -8.47
CA GLY A 232 -5.21 -21.47 -8.40
C GLY A 232 -6.17 -20.56 -7.65
N GLU A 233 -5.68 -19.55 -6.95
CA GLU A 233 -6.51 -18.58 -6.22
C GLU A 233 -7.51 -17.87 -7.17
N ARG A 234 -7.15 -17.73 -8.46
CA ARG A 234 -7.95 -17.10 -9.52
C ARG A 234 -8.69 -18.09 -10.41
N LEU A 235 -8.68 -19.38 -10.06
CA LEU A 235 -9.36 -20.45 -10.79
C LEU A 235 -10.52 -20.97 -9.92
N TYR A 236 -11.75 -20.82 -10.41
CA TYR A 236 -12.94 -20.97 -9.55
C TYR A 236 -13.59 -22.35 -9.66
N THR A 237 -13.18 -23.18 -10.62
CA THR A 237 -13.88 -24.42 -10.94
C THR A 237 -12.95 -25.52 -11.44
N ARG A 238 -13.38 -26.79 -11.36
CA ARG A 238 -12.62 -27.91 -11.97
C ARG A 238 -12.41 -27.75 -13.49
N TRP A 239 -13.25 -26.97 -14.16
CA TRP A 239 -13.12 -26.74 -15.61
C TRP A 239 -11.99 -25.75 -15.91
N ASP A 240 -11.73 -24.80 -15.03
CA ASP A 240 -10.66 -23.81 -15.19
C ASP A 240 -9.28 -24.47 -15.02
N ILE A 241 -9.14 -25.37 -14.04
CA ILE A 241 -7.87 -26.07 -13.76
C ILE A 241 -7.53 -27.15 -14.78
N LYS A 242 -8.54 -27.70 -15.48
CA LYS A 242 -8.41 -28.90 -16.32
C LYS A 242 -7.25 -28.81 -17.30
N ARG A 243 -7.10 -27.68 -17.98
CA ARG A 243 -6.05 -27.48 -18.99
C ARG A 243 -4.64 -27.55 -18.41
N PHE A 244 -4.45 -27.04 -17.19
CA PHE A 244 -3.15 -26.96 -16.53
C PHE A 244 -2.70 -28.32 -15.97
N LEU A 245 -3.68 -29.16 -15.60
CA LEU A 245 -3.45 -30.56 -15.30
C LEU A 245 -3.08 -31.34 -16.57
N GLU A 246 -3.83 -31.15 -17.65
CA GLU A 246 -3.63 -31.85 -18.93
C GLU A 246 -2.28 -31.52 -19.61
N ASP A 247 -1.78 -30.30 -19.47
CA ASP A 247 -0.49 -29.88 -20.01
C ASP A 247 0.68 -29.96 -19.02
N SER A 248 0.42 -30.42 -17.79
CA SER A 248 1.44 -30.59 -16.73
C SER A 248 2.23 -29.29 -16.45
N SER A 249 1.53 -28.16 -16.36
CA SER A 249 2.13 -26.85 -16.09
C SER A 249 2.00 -26.37 -14.65
N VAL A 250 1.35 -27.15 -13.79
CA VAL A 250 1.15 -26.89 -12.36
C VAL A 250 1.65 -28.07 -11.52
N ASP A 251 2.36 -27.78 -10.43
CA ASP A 251 2.81 -28.78 -9.46
C ASP A 251 1.96 -28.74 -8.18
N ILE A 252 1.44 -27.56 -7.83
CA ILE A 252 0.62 -27.32 -6.65
C ILE A 252 -0.59 -26.47 -7.03
N LEU A 253 -1.80 -27.03 -6.90
CA LEU A 253 -3.04 -26.28 -7.07
C LEU A 253 -3.46 -25.60 -5.77
N GLN A 254 -3.83 -24.33 -5.86
CA GLN A 254 -4.22 -23.51 -4.71
C GLN A 254 -5.67 -23.02 -4.81
N PRO A 255 -6.67 -23.93 -4.86
CA PRO A 255 -8.07 -23.49 -4.90
C PRO A 255 -8.40 -22.76 -3.61
N ASP A 256 -8.98 -21.56 -3.71
CA ASP A 256 -9.55 -20.89 -2.56
C ASP A 256 -10.92 -21.50 -2.26
N ILE A 257 -11.13 -21.99 -1.03
CA ILE A 257 -12.38 -22.70 -0.69
C ILE A 257 -13.62 -21.80 -0.68
N ALA A 258 -13.44 -20.50 -0.42
CA ALA A 258 -14.49 -19.49 -0.45
C ALA A 258 -14.71 -18.92 -1.84
N HIS A 259 -13.88 -19.25 -2.84
CA HIS A 259 -14.08 -18.84 -4.24
C HIS A 259 -14.29 -20.01 -5.20
N ALA A 260 -13.88 -21.22 -4.83
CA ALA A 260 -13.91 -22.42 -5.67
C ALA A 260 -15.10 -23.33 -5.35
N GLY A 261 -16.27 -22.75 -5.06
CA GLY A 261 -17.54 -23.47 -4.90
C GLY A 261 -17.66 -24.30 -3.62
N GLY A 262 -16.95 -23.91 -2.56
CA GLY A 262 -17.04 -24.53 -1.23
C GLY A 262 -16.33 -25.87 -1.10
N ILE A 263 -16.69 -26.62 -0.06
CA ILE A 263 -16.14 -27.94 0.25
C ILE A 263 -16.44 -28.91 -0.88
N SER A 264 -17.65 -28.88 -1.44
CA SER A 264 -18.09 -29.81 -2.49
C SER A 264 -17.18 -29.74 -3.72
N GLU A 265 -16.92 -28.54 -4.23
CA GLU A 265 -16.15 -28.36 -5.46
C GLU A 265 -14.65 -28.43 -5.21
N THR A 266 -14.15 -27.86 -4.11
CA THR A 266 -12.74 -27.96 -3.71
C THR A 266 -12.32 -29.41 -3.50
N LYS A 267 -13.17 -30.27 -2.92
CA LYS A 267 -12.89 -31.71 -2.79
C LYS A 267 -12.81 -32.42 -4.15
N ARG A 268 -13.67 -32.04 -5.10
CA ARG A 268 -13.63 -32.61 -6.47
C ARG A 268 -12.38 -32.16 -7.22
N ILE A 269 -11.95 -30.90 -7.04
CA ILE A 269 -10.69 -30.38 -7.55
C ILE A 269 -9.51 -31.18 -6.98
N ALA A 270 -9.46 -31.36 -5.66
CA ALA A 270 -8.44 -32.16 -4.98
C ALA A 270 -8.34 -33.58 -5.55
N THR A 271 -9.48 -34.25 -5.68
CA THR A 271 -9.58 -35.62 -6.22
C THR A 271 -9.16 -35.69 -7.69
N MET A 272 -9.49 -34.66 -8.49
CA MET A 272 -9.06 -34.58 -9.88
C MET A 272 -7.54 -34.39 -9.98
N ALA A 273 -6.96 -33.50 -9.18
CA ALA A 273 -5.52 -33.21 -9.16
C ALA A 273 -4.68 -34.42 -8.73
N GLU A 274 -5.21 -35.24 -7.82
CA GLU A 274 -4.54 -36.47 -7.34
C GLU A 274 -4.20 -37.42 -8.50
N ALA A 275 -5.07 -37.53 -9.51
CA ALA A 275 -4.83 -38.39 -10.69
C ALA A 275 -3.71 -37.89 -11.61
N TYR A 276 -3.26 -36.65 -11.44
CA TYR A 276 -2.19 -36.02 -12.22
C TYR A 276 -0.89 -35.86 -11.43
N ASP A 277 -0.79 -36.43 -10.22
CA ASP A 277 0.35 -36.25 -9.30
C ASP A 277 0.56 -34.77 -8.90
N VAL A 278 -0.54 -34.00 -8.83
CA VAL A 278 -0.53 -32.59 -8.44
C VAL A 278 -1.00 -32.44 -7.00
N ALA A 279 -0.20 -31.74 -6.19
CA ALA A 279 -0.53 -31.48 -4.81
C ALA A 279 -1.59 -30.37 -4.69
N ILE A 280 -2.29 -30.32 -3.56
CA ILE A 280 -3.14 -29.18 -3.20
C ILE A 280 -2.57 -28.43 -2.01
N ALA A 281 -2.60 -27.10 -2.10
CA ALA A 281 -2.33 -26.19 -1.00
C ALA A 281 -3.39 -25.09 -1.02
N PRO A 282 -4.57 -25.31 -0.41
CA PRO A 282 -5.69 -24.36 -0.51
C PRO A 282 -5.27 -22.95 -0.14
N HIS A 283 -5.62 -21.99 -1.01
CA HIS A 283 -5.45 -20.57 -0.75
C HIS A 283 -6.44 -20.17 0.35
N CYS A 284 -5.97 -19.55 1.43
CA CYS A 284 -6.82 -19.19 2.56
C CYS A 284 -6.27 -18.00 3.37
N PRO A 285 -6.12 -16.81 2.77
CA PRO A 285 -5.86 -15.56 3.50
C PRO A 285 -7.12 -15.04 4.25
N LEU A 286 -8.14 -15.89 4.37
CA LEU A 286 -9.51 -15.56 4.74
C LEU A 286 -9.80 -15.77 6.24
N GLY A 287 -11.08 -15.79 6.60
CA GLY A 287 -11.56 -15.92 7.96
C GLY A 287 -11.55 -17.35 8.52
N PRO A 288 -11.96 -17.51 9.78
CA PRO A 288 -11.88 -18.78 10.51
C PRO A 288 -12.77 -19.88 9.91
N VAL A 289 -13.87 -19.50 9.25
CA VAL A 289 -14.81 -20.47 8.67
C VAL A 289 -14.23 -21.06 7.39
N ALA A 290 -13.68 -20.22 6.50
CA ALA A 290 -12.94 -20.69 5.33
C ALA A 290 -11.70 -21.54 5.72
N PHE A 291 -10.97 -21.13 6.75
CA PHE A 291 -9.82 -21.88 7.24
C PHE A 291 -10.23 -23.26 7.79
N ALA A 292 -11.27 -23.33 8.63
CA ALA A 292 -11.80 -24.61 9.13
C ALA A 292 -12.27 -25.52 7.99
N ALA A 293 -12.98 -24.97 7.00
CA ALA A 293 -13.43 -25.73 5.84
C ALA A 293 -12.24 -26.30 5.04
N SER A 294 -11.19 -25.50 4.86
CA SER A 294 -9.95 -25.93 4.19
C SER A 294 -9.25 -27.05 4.97
N VAL A 295 -9.21 -26.97 6.31
CA VAL A 295 -8.70 -28.04 7.17
C VAL A 295 -9.49 -29.34 6.98
N GLN A 296 -10.83 -29.30 6.90
CA GLN A 296 -11.66 -30.50 6.66
C GLN A 296 -11.34 -31.17 5.31
N VAL A 297 -11.15 -30.39 4.24
CA VAL A 297 -10.74 -30.92 2.94
C VAL A 297 -9.30 -31.45 2.97
N ALA A 298 -8.39 -30.72 3.61
CA ALA A 298 -6.99 -31.13 3.79
C ALA A 298 -6.88 -32.46 4.53
N LEU A 299 -7.68 -32.68 5.58
CA LEU A 299 -7.65 -33.92 6.36
C LEU A 299 -8.09 -35.15 5.55
N SER A 300 -8.97 -34.98 4.56
CA SER A 300 -9.52 -36.09 3.76
C SER A 300 -8.84 -36.29 2.39
N SER A 301 -7.85 -35.45 2.01
CA SER A 301 -7.29 -35.45 0.65
C SER A 301 -5.84 -35.96 0.63
N PRO A 302 -5.53 -37.11 0.01
CA PRO A 302 -4.18 -37.69 0.04
C PRO A 302 -3.08 -36.76 -0.48
N ASN A 303 -3.35 -36.01 -1.54
CA ASN A 303 -2.43 -35.07 -2.18
C ASN A 303 -2.31 -33.69 -1.50
N PHE A 304 -2.81 -33.51 -0.27
CA PHE A 304 -2.61 -32.27 0.47
C PHE A 304 -1.13 -32.06 0.87
N ALA A 305 -0.60 -30.87 0.57
CA ALA A 305 0.77 -30.47 0.90
C ALA A 305 0.84 -29.56 2.13
N ILE A 306 0.24 -28.37 2.07
CA ILE A 306 0.33 -27.34 3.12
C ILE A 306 -0.86 -26.38 3.03
N LEU A 307 -1.25 -25.73 4.12
CA LEU A 307 -2.40 -24.82 4.16
C LEU A 307 -1.97 -23.41 4.59
N GLU A 308 -2.43 -22.40 3.86
CA GLU A 308 -2.26 -21.01 4.24
C GLU A 308 -3.10 -20.67 5.47
N MET A 309 -2.51 -19.96 6.44
CA MET A 309 -3.19 -19.48 7.64
C MET A 309 -2.99 -17.97 7.81
N SER A 310 -4.10 -17.24 7.96
CA SER A 310 -4.10 -15.77 7.99
C SER A 310 -3.74 -15.12 9.32
N LEU A 311 -3.27 -15.91 10.30
CA LEU A 311 -2.96 -15.45 11.64
C LEU A 311 -1.87 -14.37 11.65
N GLY A 312 -2.21 -13.18 12.14
CA GLY A 312 -1.33 -12.01 12.20
C GLY A 312 -0.88 -11.54 10.82
N MET A 313 -1.70 -11.69 9.79
CA MET A 313 -1.40 -11.19 8.44
C MET A 313 -1.40 -9.66 8.39
N HIS A 314 -0.53 -9.10 7.55
CA HIS A 314 -0.32 -7.65 7.46
C HIS A 314 -1.54 -6.88 6.93
N TYR A 315 -2.42 -7.50 6.15
CA TYR A 315 -3.67 -6.85 5.72
C TYR A 315 -4.71 -6.74 6.85
N ASN A 316 -4.56 -7.50 7.94
CA ASN A 316 -5.49 -7.48 9.08
C ASN A 316 -5.21 -6.29 10.01
N THR A 317 -4.07 -5.60 9.88
CA THR A 317 -3.67 -4.53 10.82
C THR A 317 -4.63 -3.34 10.80
N GLU A 318 -5.30 -3.06 9.67
CA GLU A 318 -6.31 -2.00 9.59
C GLU A 318 -7.56 -2.31 10.44
N ALA A 319 -7.76 -3.57 10.82
CA ALA A 319 -8.86 -4.00 11.67
C ALA A 319 -8.56 -3.92 13.18
N GLY A 320 -7.40 -3.40 13.57
CA GLY A 320 -6.96 -3.33 14.97
C GLY A 320 -6.65 -4.72 15.52
N ASP A 321 -7.26 -5.07 16.66
CA ASP A 321 -7.05 -6.35 17.34
C ASP A 321 -7.90 -7.51 16.77
N ILE A 322 -8.60 -7.29 15.65
CA ILE A 322 -9.43 -8.31 15.00
C ILE A 322 -8.57 -9.13 14.03
N ASP A 323 -8.58 -10.45 14.22
CA ASP A 323 -7.76 -11.41 13.47
C ASP A 323 -8.49 -12.77 13.34
N LEU A 324 -7.83 -13.75 12.73
CA LEU A 324 -8.37 -15.09 12.43
C LEU A 324 -9.13 -15.74 13.60
N LEU A 325 -8.60 -15.63 14.83
CA LEU A 325 -9.14 -16.31 16.01
C LEU A 325 -10.28 -15.54 16.70
N THR A 326 -10.53 -14.28 16.32
CA THR A 326 -11.42 -13.36 17.03
C THR A 326 -12.89 -13.83 17.07
N TYR A 327 -13.34 -14.55 16.05
CA TYR A 327 -14.74 -15.00 15.93
C TYR A 327 -14.98 -16.41 16.46
N LEU A 328 -13.98 -17.04 17.08
CA LEU A 328 -14.07 -18.38 17.66
C LEU A 328 -14.41 -18.29 19.16
N LYS A 329 -15.32 -19.15 19.62
CA LYS A 329 -15.54 -19.33 21.07
C LYS A 329 -14.35 -19.96 21.77
N ASP A 330 -13.66 -20.87 21.07
CA ASP A 330 -12.44 -21.53 21.53
C ASP A 330 -11.32 -21.35 20.50
N PRO A 331 -10.43 -20.37 20.70
CA PRO A 331 -9.27 -20.15 19.85
C PRO A 331 -8.27 -21.32 19.80
N SER A 332 -8.23 -22.16 20.85
CA SER A 332 -7.21 -23.21 20.99
C SER A 332 -7.33 -24.33 19.95
N VAL A 333 -8.47 -24.40 19.26
CA VAL A 333 -8.69 -25.34 18.14
C VAL A 333 -7.67 -25.17 17.01
N PHE A 334 -7.06 -23.98 16.90
CA PHE A 334 -6.03 -23.66 15.91
C PHE A 334 -4.64 -23.42 16.52
N ASP A 335 -4.39 -23.94 17.73
CA ASP A 335 -3.06 -23.92 18.32
C ASP A 335 -2.03 -24.60 17.41
N LEU A 336 -0.88 -23.95 17.28
CA LEU A 336 0.23 -24.42 16.46
C LEU A 336 1.15 -25.33 17.26
N GLU A 337 1.40 -26.54 16.74
CA GLU A 337 2.40 -27.46 17.27
C GLU A 337 3.36 -27.89 16.16
N GLY A 338 4.56 -27.32 16.16
CA GLY A 338 5.61 -27.62 15.17
C GLY A 338 5.15 -27.36 13.73
N GLY A 339 4.48 -26.23 13.49
CA GLY A 339 4.00 -25.80 12.18
C GLY A 339 2.74 -26.53 11.71
N HIS A 340 2.02 -27.18 12.63
CA HIS A 340 0.80 -27.91 12.30
C HIS A 340 -0.36 -27.50 13.20
N VAL A 341 -1.56 -27.54 12.62
CA VAL A 341 -2.83 -27.54 13.34
C VAL A 341 -3.31 -28.99 13.48
N LYS A 342 -3.76 -29.38 14.67
CA LYS A 342 -4.32 -30.73 14.90
C LYS A 342 -5.67 -30.87 14.21
N ALA A 343 -6.02 -32.09 13.80
CA ALA A 343 -7.34 -32.37 13.23
C ALA A 343 -8.46 -31.98 14.22
N PRO A 344 -9.33 -31.01 13.88
CA PRO A 344 -10.46 -30.65 14.75
C PRO A 344 -11.40 -31.84 14.91
N THR A 345 -11.83 -32.13 16.13
CA THR A 345 -12.73 -33.29 16.42
C THR A 345 -14.17 -32.87 16.72
N GLY A 346 -14.46 -31.58 16.77
CA GLY A 346 -15.83 -31.07 16.92
C GLY A 346 -16.72 -31.45 15.74
N HIS A 347 -18.04 -31.29 15.90
CA HIS A 347 -18.98 -31.59 14.83
C HIS A 347 -18.91 -30.55 13.70
N GLY A 348 -19.32 -30.92 12.48
CA GLY A 348 -19.32 -30.00 11.34
C GLY A 348 -17.90 -29.58 10.97
N LEU A 349 -17.67 -28.26 10.92
CA LEU A 349 -16.35 -27.67 10.66
C LEU A 349 -15.34 -27.95 11.79
N GLY A 350 -15.80 -28.38 12.96
CA GLY A 350 -14.96 -28.63 14.12
C GLY A 350 -14.62 -27.37 14.93
N ILE A 351 -15.32 -26.27 14.67
CA ILE A 351 -15.20 -24.99 15.37
C ILE A 351 -16.57 -24.50 15.89
N GLU A 352 -16.56 -23.60 16.86
CA GLU A 352 -17.75 -22.91 17.35
C GLU A 352 -17.59 -21.40 17.16
N ILE A 353 -18.54 -20.77 16.46
CA ILE A 353 -18.52 -19.33 16.17
C ILE A 353 -19.16 -18.55 17.32
N ASP A 354 -18.52 -17.46 17.72
CA ASP A 354 -19.09 -16.47 18.64
C ASP A 354 -20.07 -15.56 17.88
N GLU A 355 -21.34 -15.95 17.90
CA GLU A 355 -22.41 -15.21 17.21
C GLU A 355 -22.60 -13.79 17.73
N GLU A 356 -22.36 -13.56 19.04
CA GLU A 356 -22.52 -12.24 19.64
C GLU A 356 -21.42 -11.31 19.14
N MET A 357 -20.19 -11.82 19.03
CA MET A 357 -19.05 -11.11 18.46
C MET A 357 -19.28 -10.77 16.98
N VAL A 358 -19.75 -11.75 16.18
CA VAL A 358 -20.11 -11.54 14.77
C VAL A 358 -21.19 -10.46 14.65
N ALA A 359 -22.28 -10.57 15.41
CA ALA A 359 -23.38 -9.62 15.35
C ALA A 359 -22.97 -8.21 15.80
N ARG A 360 -22.09 -8.09 16.79
CA ARG A 360 -21.56 -6.81 17.28
C ARG A 360 -20.73 -6.13 16.20
N ILE A 361 -19.75 -6.83 15.62
CA ILE A 361 -18.86 -6.25 14.62
C ILE A 361 -19.63 -5.96 13.32
N ALA A 362 -20.55 -6.83 12.93
CA ALA A 362 -21.31 -6.65 11.70
C ALA A 362 -22.16 -5.37 11.67
N LYS A 363 -22.67 -4.93 12.83
CA LYS A 363 -23.42 -3.66 12.94
C LYS A 363 -22.59 -2.44 12.58
N GLU A 364 -21.28 -2.50 12.77
CA GLU A 364 -20.34 -1.39 12.58
C GLU A 364 -19.50 -1.55 11.31
N THR A 365 -19.64 -2.67 10.58
CA THR A 365 -18.81 -2.98 9.43
C THR A 365 -19.49 -2.52 8.15
N ALA A 366 -18.97 -1.45 7.53
CA ALA A 366 -19.33 -1.02 6.19
C ALA A 366 -18.77 -1.98 5.12
N PRO A 367 -19.31 -2.01 3.89
CA PRO A 367 -18.72 -2.79 2.80
C PRO A 367 -17.30 -2.32 2.55
N TRP A 368 -16.36 -3.25 2.39
CA TRP A 368 -14.99 -2.87 2.08
C TRP A 368 -14.94 -2.35 0.63
N GLN A 369 -14.32 -1.19 0.44
CA GLN A 369 -14.19 -0.52 -0.86
C GLN A 369 -12.70 -0.40 -1.20
N CYS A 370 -12.34 -0.61 -2.46
CA CYS A 370 -11.02 -0.25 -2.94
C CYS A 370 -10.78 1.23 -2.68
N LYS A 371 -9.73 1.57 -1.92
CA LYS A 371 -9.38 2.97 -1.61
C LYS A 371 -8.98 3.67 -2.90
N THR A 372 -9.85 4.52 -3.43
CA THR A 372 -9.50 5.46 -4.49
C THR A 372 -8.84 6.69 -3.88
N PHE A 373 -7.65 7.07 -4.35
CA PHE A 373 -7.09 8.38 -4.04
C PHE A 373 -7.99 9.47 -4.67
N HIS A 374 -8.57 10.34 -3.85
CA HIS A 374 -9.41 11.43 -4.35
C HIS A 374 -8.54 12.55 -4.92
N VAL A 375 -8.62 12.80 -6.23
CA VAL A 375 -7.95 13.91 -6.90
C VAL A 375 -9.00 14.94 -7.31
N PHE A 376 -8.92 16.14 -6.71
CA PHE A 376 -9.81 17.25 -6.99
C PHE A 376 -9.08 18.34 -7.77
N ARG A 377 -9.79 19.11 -8.60
CA ARG A 377 -9.22 20.26 -9.32
C ARG A 377 -9.11 21.49 -8.43
N THR A 378 -10.01 21.62 -7.46
CA THR A 378 -10.01 22.74 -6.50
C THR A 378 -10.34 22.24 -5.09
N VAL A 379 -9.95 23.01 -4.07
CA VAL A 379 -10.27 22.66 -2.67
C VAL A 379 -11.78 22.74 -2.42
N ALA A 380 -12.51 23.61 -3.13
CA ALA A 380 -13.96 23.71 -3.02
C ALA A 380 -14.69 22.43 -3.45
N GLU A 381 -14.19 21.73 -4.48
CA GLU A 381 -14.75 20.44 -4.94
C GLU A 381 -14.68 19.35 -3.88
N ALA A 382 -13.72 19.42 -2.96
CA ALA A 382 -13.59 18.45 -1.88
C ALA A 382 -14.73 18.56 -0.85
N GLY A 383 -15.42 19.69 -0.77
CA GLY A 383 -16.64 19.86 0.03
C GLY A 383 -16.47 19.69 1.55
N GLN A 384 -15.24 19.66 2.06
CA GLN A 384 -14.93 19.44 3.48
C GLN A 384 -13.79 20.33 3.98
N LYS A 385 -13.67 20.42 5.31
CA LYS A 385 -12.55 21.07 6.01
C LYS A 385 -11.48 20.03 6.35
N PHE A 386 -10.23 20.46 6.44
CA PHE A 386 -9.09 19.57 6.66
C PHE A 386 -8.34 19.91 7.94
N ASP A 387 -7.81 18.90 8.64
CA ASP A 387 -6.93 19.13 9.80
C ASP A 387 -5.58 19.74 9.37
N PHE A 388 -5.04 19.27 8.24
CA PHE A 388 -3.83 19.80 7.62
C PHE A 388 -4.07 20.11 6.15
N ILE A 389 -3.63 21.29 5.72
CA ILE A 389 -3.50 21.64 4.30
C ILE A 389 -2.01 21.82 4.00
N ILE A 390 -1.47 20.96 3.15
CA ILE A 390 -0.04 20.94 2.82
C ILE A 390 0.17 21.57 1.44
N CYS A 391 0.82 22.74 1.42
CA CYS A 391 1.15 23.50 0.22
C CYS A 391 2.53 23.07 -0.28
N THR A 392 2.57 22.28 -1.36
CA THR A 392 3.79 21.83 -2.06
C THR A 392 3.93 22.41 -3.47
N ASN A 393 2.99 23.27 -3.88
CA ASN A 393 3.03 23.96 -5.17
C ASN A 393 4.15 25.01 -5.22
N LYS A 394 4.55 25.41 -6.43
CA LYS A 394 5.52 26.50 -6.64
C LYS A 394 5.01 27.83 -6.09
N ALA A 395 5.86 28.56 -5.39
CA ALA A 395 5.54 29.81 -4.73
C ALA A 395 5.60 31.02 -5.69
N VAL A 396 4.71 31.02 -6.69
CA VAL A 396 4.66 32.07 -7.74
C VAL A 396 3.64 33.15 -7.44
N ASP A 397 2.50 32.79 -6.84
CA ASP A 397 1.45 33.71 -6.38
C ASP A 397 0.82 33.17 -5.08
N GLN A 398 1.30 33.70 -3.96
CA GLN A 398 0.85 33.27 -2.63
C GLN A 398 -0.50 33.87 -2.24
N LEU A 399 -0.87 35.04 -2.80
CA LEU A 399 -2.19 35.62 -2.54
C LEU A 399 -3.29 34.76 -3.17
N SER A 400 -3.08 34.31 -4.41
CA SER A 400 -3.99 33.33 -5.04
C SER A 400 -4.02 32.02 -4.27
N THR A 401 -2.85 31.46 -3.93
CA THR A 401 -2.77 30.17 -3.22
C THR A 401 -3.51 30.22 -1.88
N ALA A 402 -3.34 31.29 -1.09
CA ALA A 402 -4.06 31.47 0.17
C ALA A 402 -5.58 31.60 -0.03
N ALA A 403 -6.03 32.24 -1.11
CA ALA A 403 -7.45 32.32 -1.46
C ALA A 403 -8.02 30.96 -1.88
N ASP A 404 -7.27 30.20 -2.68
CA ASP A 404 -7.69 28.92 -3.25
C ASP A 404 -7.91 27.84 -2.19
N ILE A 405 -7.14 27.88 -1.09
CA ILE A 405 -7.28 26.91 0.01
C ILE A 405 -8.37 27.27 1.02
N ALA A 406 -8.87 28.51 1.02
CA ALA A 406 -9.84 28.98 2.01
C ALA A 406 -11.10 28.09 2.16
N PRO A 407 -11.66 27.49 1.09
CA PRO A 407 -12.77 26.54 1.22
C PRO A 407 -12.47 25.33 2.11
N GLY A 408 -11.21 24.90 2.22
CA GLY A 408 -10.79 23.76 3.04
C GLY A 408 -10.34 24.11 4.46
N VAL A 409 -10.16 25.41 4.76
CA VAL A 409 -9.71 25.88 6.08
C VAL A 409 -10.90 25.98 7.04
N GLY A 410 -10.80 25.32 8.18
CA GLY A 410 -11.68 25.43 9.35
C GLY A 410 -10.92 25.90 10.59
N ASP A 411 -11.61 25.94 11.75
CA ASP A 411 -11.08 26.57 12.97
C ASP A 411 -9.82 25.89 13.53
N ASN A 412 -9.66 24.59 13.30
CA ASN A 412 -8.51 23.80 13.77
C ASN A 412 -7.53 23.43 12.63
N THR A 413 -7.69 24.01 11.44
CA THR A 413 -6.82 23.67 10.31
C THR A 413 -5.42 24.25 10.50
N SER A 414 -4.42 23.40 10.33
CA SER A 414 -3.02 23.80 10.22
C SER A 414 -2.62 23.93 8.76
N ILE A 415 -1.93 25.01 8.43
CA ILE A 415 -1.39 25.25 7.08
C ILE A 415 0.10 24.91 7.09
N VAL A 416 0.50 23.96 6.27
CA VAL A 416 1.88 23.52 6.16
C VAL A 416 2.47 24.02 4.85
N ILE A 417 3.55 24.80 4.92
CA ILE A 417 4.19 25.42 3.76
C ILE A 417 5.52 24.71 3.48
N ILE A 418 5.56 23.95 2.39
CA ILE A 418 6.75 23.25 1.90
C ILE A 418 7.15 23.83 0.55
N GLN A 419 7.61 25.08 0.56
CA GLN A 419 7.86 25.88 -0.65
C GLN A 419 9.18 26.65 -0.54
N ASN A 420 9.80 26.96 -1.67
CA ASN A 420 11.03 27.76 -1.69
C ASN A 420 10.75 29.25 -1.43
N GLY A 421 11.79 29.98 -1.04
CA GLY A 421 11.74 31.43 -0.84
C GLY A 421 11.50 31.86 0.60
N VAL A 422 11.36 33.16 0.81
CA VAL A 422 11.03 33.80 2.09
C VAL A 422 9.86 34.76 1.89
N GLY A 423 9.08 34.98 2.95
CA GLY A 423 7.88 35.80 2.91
C GLY A 423 6.65 35.10 2.32
N ASN A 424 6.69 33.77 2.19
CA ASN A 424 5.55 33.01 1.66
C ASN A 424 4.40 33.02 2.67
N GLU A 425 4.75 32.95 3.95
CA GLU A 425 3.82 32.82 5.07
C GLU A 425 2.95 34.05 5.26
N ASP A 426 3.42 35.23 4.85
CA ASP A 426 2.75 36.52 5.08
C ASP A 426 1.33 36.53 4.48
N ALA A 427 1.18 36.05 3.25
CA ALA A 427 -0.13 35.97 2.59
C ALA A 427 -1.10 35.01 3.30
N PHE A 428 -0.59 33.90 3.83
CA PHE A 428 -1.40 32.96 4.61
C PHE A 428 -1.76 33.54 5.98
N ARG A 429 -0.83 34.23 6.65
CA ARG A 429 -1.08 34.87 7.94
C ARG A 429 -2.09 36.01 7.83
N GLU A 430 -2.01 36.82 6.78
CA GLU A 430 -2.99 37.89 6.51
C GLU A 430 -4.39 37.31 6.30
N ARG A 431 -4.50 36.21 5.55
CA ARG A 431 -5.79 35.57 5.25
C ARG A 431 -6.34 34.73 6.40
N PHE A 432 -5.47 34.09 7.18
CA PHE A 432 -5.81 33.17 8.27
C PHE A 432 -5.08 33.57 9.57
N PRO A 433 -5.50 34.67 10.22
CA PRO A 433 -4.76 35.24 11.35
C PRO A 433 -4.58 34.27 12.53
N SER A 434 -5.57 33.40 12.77
CA SER A 434 -5.60 32.46 13.89
C SER A 434 -5.05 31.07 13.57
N ALA A 435 -4.78 30.75 12.29
CA ALA A 435 -4.34 29.41 11.92
C ALA A 435 -2.90 29.14 12.36
N THR A 436 -2.62 27.91 12.75
CA THR A 436 -1.25 27.43 12.91
C THR A 436 -0.59 27.35 11.54
N ILE A 437 0.55 28.01 11.39
CA ILE A 437 1.35 27.94 10.16
C ILE A 437 2.65 27.20 10.47
N ILE A 438 2.79 26.01 9.91
CA ILE A 438 4.00 25.20 9.98
C ILE A 438 4.80 25.46 8.71
N SER A 439 6.01 25.97 8.85
CA SER A 439 6.89 26.21 7.71
C SER A 439 7.96 25.13 7.63
N CYS A 440 8.32 24.77 6.40
CA CYS A 440 9.28 23.71 6.13
C CYS A 440 10.35 24.14 5.12
N VAL A 441 11.58 23.67 5.32
CA VAL A 441 12.68 23.77 4.37
C VAL A 441 13.11 22.37 3.97
N THR A 442 12.98 22.04 2.69
CA THR A 442 13.36 20.73 2.15
C THR A 442 14.62 20.80 1.28
N TRP A 443 15.53 19.86 1.47
CA TRP A 443 16.67 19.61 0.61
C TRP A 443 16.43 18.28 -0.10
N VAL A 444 15.62 18.31 -1.17
CA VAL A 444 15.26 17.12 -1.94
C VAL A 444 15.68 17.34 -3.38
N GLY A 445 16.56 16.47 -3.87
CA GLY A 445 16.88 16.37 -5.29
C GLY A 445 15.87 15.46 -5.94
N ALA A 446 14.87 16.04 -6.60
CA ALA A 446 13.91 15.30 -7.39
C ALA A 446 13.58 16.04 -8.69
N ARG A 447 13.29 15.29 -9.75
CA ARG A 447 12.78 15.82 -11.01
C ARG A 447 11.59 15.01 -11.48
N GLN A 448 10.66 15.68 -12.14
CA GLN A 448 9.54 15.03 -12.83
C GLN A 448 9.81 15.09 -14.34
N PRO A 449 10.44 14.07 -14.95
CA PRO A 449 10.69 14.08 -16.38
C PRO A 449 9.39 13.95 -17.20
N GLU A 450 8.38 13.27 -16.65
CA GLU A 450 7.06 13.11 -17.28
C GLU A 450 5.94 13.03 -16.21
N PRO A 451 4.68 13.35 -16.56
CA PRO A 451 3.56 13.25 -15.64
C PRO A 451 3.45 11.85 -15.03
N GLY A 452 3.34 11.78 -13.69
CA GLY A 452 3.23 10.52 -12.97
C GLY A 452 4.57 9.84 -12.63
N PHE A 453 5.70 10.32 -13.15
CA PHE A 453 7.02 9.76 -12.84
C PHE A 453 7.90 10.78 -12.11
N ILE A 454 8.43 10.41 -10.93
CA ILE A 454 9.36 11.24 -10.16
C ILE A 454 10.68 10.49 -10.02
N ALA A 455 11.77 11.11 -10.46
CA ALA A 455 13.13 10.61 -10.27
C ALA A 455 13.78 11.33 -9.08
N HIS A 456 14.11 10.59 -8.02
CA HIS A 456 14.85 11.08 -6.86
C HIS A 456 16.35 10.90 -7.11
N THR A 457 17.14 11.94 -6.84
CA THR A 457 18.57 11.99 -7.16
C THR A 457 19.48 12.19 -5.96
N THR A 458 18.97 12.64 -4.81
CA THR A 458 19.76 12.85 -3.58
C THR A 458 18.95 12.56 -2.31
N SER A 459 19.65 12.49 -1.17
CA SER A 459 19.05 12.33 0.16
C SER A 459 17.99 13.39 0.46
N GLU A 460 16.97 12.97 1.22
CA GLU A 460 15.90 13.81 1.73
C GLU A 460 16.29 14.34 3.12
N ASP A 461 16.22 15.66 3.31
CA ASP A 461 16.32 16.31 4.63
C ASP A 461 15.28 17.43 4.69
N MET A 462 14.44 17.41 5.73
CA MET A 462 13.38 18.38 5.97
C MET A 462 13.54 19.06 7.33
N GLN A 463 13.62 20.38 7.34
CA GLN A 463 13.57 21.19 8.55
C GLN A 463 12.16 21.73 8.71
N VAL A 464 11.59 21.61 9.91
CA VAL A 464 10.20 21.99 10.19
C VAL A 464 10.15 22.89 11.43
N GLY A 465 9.34 23.94 11.40
CA GLY A 465 9.10 24.76 12.57
C GLY A 465 7.91 25.70 12.41
N LEU A 466 7.54 26.37 13.50
CA LEU A 466 6.39 27.27 13.50
C LEU A 466 6.75 28.64 12.91
N TYR A 467 5.87 29.16 12.07
CA TYR A 467 5.90 30.57 11.70
C TYR A 467 5.33 31.40 12.86
N PRO A 468 6.01 32.49 13.29
CA PRO A 468 5.55 33.31 14.40
C PRO A 468 4.08 33.73 14.30
N ASN A 469 3.40 33.68 15.44
CA ASN A 469 1.98 34.01 15.55
C ASN A 469 1.74 34.91 16.76
N GLU A 470 1.85 36.22 16.57
CA GLU A 470 1.66 37.20 17.67
C GLU A 470 0.22 37.23 18.20
N ALA A 471 -0.75 36.75 17.40
CA ALA A 471 -2.17 36.73 17.73
C ALA A 471 -2.68 35.33 18.16
N GLY A 472 -1.80 34.32 18.18
CA GLY A 472 -2.17 32.91 18.35
C GLY A 472 -2.08 32.37 19.77
N ASP A 473 -2.65 31.17 19.95
CA ASP A 473 -2.41 30.35 21.14
C ASP A 473 -1.16 29.48 20.91
N GLU A 474 -0.06 29.86 21.57
CA GLU A 474 1.22 29.15 21.52
C GLU A 474 1.09 27.66 21.92
N SER A 475 0.15 27.34 22.82
CA SER A 475 -0.13 25.95 23.23
C SER A 475 -0.77 25.16 22.09
N CYS A 476 -1.68 25.78 21.34
CA CYS A 476 -2.34 25.19 20.18
C CYS A 476 -1.32 24.92 19.05
N ASP A 477 -0.48 25.91 18.75
CA ASP A 477 0.53 25.81 17.70
C ASP A 477 1.53 24.66 17.98
N LYS A 478 1.98 24.52 19.24
CA LYS A 478 2.85 23.41 19.66
C LYS A 478 2.18 22.05 19.52
N LYS A 479 0.88 21.96 19.86
CA LYS A 479 0.11 20.72 19.73
C LYS A 479 -0.01 20.29 18.27
N HIS A 480 -0.34 21.22 17.38
CA HIS A 480 -0.46 20.96 15.95
C HIS A 480 0.89 20.59 15.32
N LEU A 481 1.99 21.22 15.74
CA LEU A 481 3.33 20.81 15.31
C LEU A 481 3.65 19.37 15.73
N ALA A 482 3.37 18.99 16.98
CA ALA A 482 3.60 17.63 17.47
C ALA A 482 2.73 16.58 16.74
N GLN A 483 1.51 16.94 16.34
CA GLN A 483 0.68 16.09 15.49
C GLN A 483 1.30 15.89 14.11
N PHE A 484 1.81 16.96 13.49
CA PHE A 484 2.50 16.88 12.21
C PHE A 484 3.79 16.05 12.29
N GLU A 485 4.56 16.20 13.38
CA GLU A 485 5.74 15.38 13.69
C GLU A 485 5.40 13.88 13.76
N SER A 486 4.31 13.54 14.44
CA SER A 486 3.84 12.15 14.51
C SER A 486 3.51 11.58 13.13
N LEU A 487 2.83 12.37 12.29
CA LEU A 487 2.52 11.98 10.91
C LEU A 487 3.79 11.74 10.07
N LEU A 488 4.77 12.64 10.16
CA LEU A 488 6.06 12.47 9.46
C LEU A 488 6.83 11.25 9.96
N SER A 489 6.79 10.97 11.26
CA SER A 489 7.46 9.82 11.88
C SER A 489 6.84 8.49 11.46
N ILE A 490 5.50 8.41 11.42
CA ILE A 490 4.77 7.24 10.90
C ILE A 490 5.10 7.04 9.41
N GLY A 491 5.21 8.13 8.65
CA GLY A 491 5.62 8.13 7.25
C GLY A 491 7.10 7.84 7.01
N LYS A 492 7.92 7.70 8.06
CA LYS A 492 9.38 7.52 8.01
C LYS A 492 10.13 8.63 7.26
N THR A 493 9.57 9.84 7.21
CA THR A 493 10.25 11.00 6.63
C THR A 493 11.46 11.36 7.49
N ILE A 494 12.59 11.70 6.87
CA ILE A 494 13.75 12.25 7.59
C ILE A 494 13.50 13.74 7.81
N PHE A 495 13.33 14.16 9.07
CA PHE A 495 13.10 15.56 9.40
C PHE A 495 13.73 15.96 10.73
N GLN A 496 13.80 17.28 10.95
CA GLN A 496 14.28 17.90 12.17
C GLN A 496 13.39 19.10 12.54
N ILE A 497 12.96 19.15 13.79
CA ILE A 497 12.24 20.30 14.33
C ILE A 497 13.25 21.38 14.72
N VAL A 498 13.08 22.59 14.19
CA VAL A 498 13.96 23.72 14.48
C VAL A 498 13.22 24.81 15.26
N PRO A 499 13.89 25.46 16.23
CA PRO A 499 13.24 26.45 17.10
C PRO A 499 12.86 27.74 16.37
N ASN A 500 13.58 28.10 15.31
CA ASN A 500 13.28 29.28 14.51
C ASN A 500 13.46 28.98 13.03
N ILE A 501 12.41 28.48 12.39
CA ILE A 501 12.40 28.09 10.97
C ILE A 501 12.81 29.21 10.02
N GLN A 502 12.65 30.49 10.41
CA GLN A 502 13.04 31.61 9.55
C GLN A 502 14.55 31.62 9.29
N VAL A 503 15.38 31.20 10.25
CA VAL A 503 16.83 31.08 10.02
C VAL A 503 17.11 30.13 8.86
N GLN A 504 16.50 28.96 8.85
CA GLN A 504 16.69 27.93 7.83
C GLN A 504 16.13 28.37 6.48
N ARG A 505 14.99 29.09 6.46
CA ARG A 505 14.44 29.65 5.22
C ARG A 505 15.39 30.66 4.60
N TRP A 506 15.89 31.60 5.40
CA TRP A 506 16.81 32.62 4.92
C TRP A 506 18.16 32.02 4.52
N GLU A 507 18.70 31.05 5.26
CA GLU A 507 19.89 30.29 4.84
C GLU A 507 19.69 29.65 3.45
N LYS A 508 18.54 29.02 3.21
CA LYS A 508 18.22 28.45 1.89
C LYS A 508 18.04 29.53 0.83
N VAL A 509 17.50 30.70 1.17
CA VAL A 509 17.37 31.81 0.21
C VAL A 509 18.72 32.42 -0.15
N VAL A 510 19.71 32.44 0.75
CA VAL A 510 21.09 32.81 0.37
C VAL A 510 21.62 31.89 -0.73
N TRP A 511 21.39 30.58 -0.61
CA TRP A 511 21.71 29.59 -1.65
C TRP A 511 20.91 29.80 -2.93
N ASN A 512 19.59 29.90 -2.82
CA ASN A 512 18.70 30.02 -3.98
C ASN A 512 18.93 31.34 -4.72
N ALA A 513 19.05 32.47 -4.03
CA ALA A 513 19.28 33.77 -4.65
C ALA A 513 20.54 33.75 -5.52
N ALA A 514 21.61 33.08 -5.08
CA ALA A 514 22.79 32.86 -5.88
C ALA A 514 22.54 31.90 -7.05
N TRP A 515 22.29 30.63 -6.77
CA TRP A 515 22.33 29.62 -7.82
C TRP A 515 21.11 29.63 -8.72
N ASN A 516 19.92 29.93 -8.19
CA ASN A 516 18.71 29.98 -9.00
C ASN A 516 18.77 31.11 -10.01
N SER A 517 19.19 32.31 -9.57
CA SER A 517 19.25 33.46 -10.47
C SER A 517 20.35 33.32 -11.51
N LEU A 518 21.57 32.95 -11.10
CA LEU A 518 22.74 32.95 -11.98
C LEU A 518 22.64 31.84 -13.02
N THR A 519 22.24 30.63 -12.64
CA THR A 519 22.11 29.53 -13.61
C THR A 519 20.93 29.72 -14.56
N ALA A 520 19.82 30.35 -14.11
CA ALA A 520 18.69 30.66 -15.00
C ALA A 520 19.03 31.79 -16.00
N LEU A 521 19.80 32.79 -15.59
CA LEU A 521 20.20 33.91 -16.46
C LEU A 521 21.25 33.51 -17.49
N THR A 522 22.22 32.69 -17.08
CA THR A 522 23.40 32.37 -17.91
C THR A 522 23.27 31.07 -18.68
N LEU A 523 22.34 30.20 -18.27
CA LEU A 523 22.21 28.82 -18.74
C LEU A 523 23.47 27.97 -18.53
N MET A 524 24.37 28.44 -17.66
CA MET A 524 25.51 27.68 -17.16
C MET A 524 25.10 26.88 -15.92
N ASP A 525 25.82 25.78 -15.65
CA ASP A 525 25.79 25.17 -14.32
C ASP A 525 26.60 26.02 -13.32
N THR A 526 26.49 25.67 -12.04
CA THR A 526 27.14 26.42 -10.95
C THR A 526 28.67 26.49 -11.07
N HIS A 527 29.33 25.44 -11.57
CA HIS A 527 30.80 25.39 -11.68
C HIS A 527 31.27 26.19 -12.89
N ALA A 528 30.60 26.03 -14.03
CA ALA A 528 30.86 26.79 -15.25
C ALA A 528 30.71 28.31 -14.98
N TRP A 529 29.67 28.72 -14.25
CA TRP A 529 29.53 30.12 -13.82
C TRP A 529 30.72 30.59 -12.98
N LEU A 530 31.10 29.85 -11.94
CA LEU A 530 32.21 30.27 -11.06
C LEU A 530 33.55 30.36 -11.82
N SER A 531 33.75 29.54 -12.84
CA SER A 531 34.96 29.54 -13.69
C SER A 531 34.91 30.53 -14.87
N SER A 532 33.78 31.20 -15.10
CA SER A 532 33.57 32.03 -16.29
C SER A 532 34.36 33.34 -16.30
N SER A 533 34.75 33.85 -15.12
CA SER A 533 35.49 35.09 -14.93
C SER A 533 36.06 35.18 -13.52
N ASP A 534 37.20 35.85 -13.37
CA ASP A 534 37.79 36.18 -12.05
C ASP A 534 36.86 37.04 -11.17
N LEU A 535 35.81 37.63 -11.76
CA LEU A 535 34.79 38.43 -11.06
C LEU A 535 33.56 37.61 -10.61
N SER A 536 33.38 36.38 -11.10
CA SER A 536 32.16 35.59 -10.88
C SER A 536 32.01 35.18 -9.41
N THR A 537 33.08 34.69 -8.76
CA THR A 537 33.06 34.36 -7.33
C THR A 537 32.89 35.60 -6.44
N PRO A 538 33.64 36.71 -6.62
CA PRO A 538 33.40 37.95 -5.87
C PRO A 538 31.96 38.48 -5.98
N MET A 539 31.38 38.48 -7.19
CA MET A 539 30.01 38.91 -7.39
C MET A 539 29.01 37.98 -6.69
N THR A 540 29.20 36.66 -6.79
CA THR A 540 28.36 35.67 -6.09
C THR A 540 28.40 35.86 -4.57
N ARG A 541 29.59 36.12 -4.01
CA ARG A 541 29.76 36.44 -2.58
C ARG A 541 29.03 37.71 -2.20
N LYS A 542 29.13 38.77 -3.01
CA LYS A 542 28.42 40.04 -2.78
C LYS A 542 26.90 39.83 -2.76
N LEU A 543 26.38 39.08 -3.73
CA LEU A 543 24.96 38.71 -3.80
C LEU A 543 24.49 37.98 -2.55
N MET A 544 25.22 36.95 -2.10
CA MET A 544 24.88 36.21 -0.88
C MET A 544 24.93 37.13 0.36
N LYS A 545 25.92 38.03 0.43
CA LYS A 545 26.05 39.00 1.52
C LYS A 545 24.86 39.95 1.58
N GLU A 546 24.40 40.50 0.46
CA GLU A 546 23.25 41.41 0.43
C GLU A 546 21.98 40.74 1.01
N VAL A 547 21.77 39.44 0.72
CA VAL A 547 20.66 38.67 1.32
C VAL A 547 20.83 38.51 2.83
N ILE A 548 22.04 38.21 3.31
CA ILE A 548 22.36 38.10 4.74
C ILE A 548 22.16 39.44 5.46
N ASP A 549 22.58 40.55 4.84
CA ASP A 549 22.41 41.89 5.40
C ASP A 549 20.92 42.21 5.64
N VAL A 550 20.06 41.87 4.67
CA VAL A 550 18.61 42.03 4.80
C VAL A 550 18.02 41.12 5.88
N ALA A 551 18.43 39.85 5.93
CA ALA A 551 17.98 38.90 6.95
C ALA A 551 18.31 39.39 8.37
N ASN A 552 19.55 39.83 8.58
CA ASN A 552 20.02 40.35 9.85
C ASN A 552 19.28 41.64 10.25
N ALA A 553 18.99 42.53 9.29
CA ALA A 553 18.21 43.74 9.54
C ALA A 553 16.73 43.45 9.92
N LEU A 554 16.20 42.29 9.49
CA LEU A 554 14.89 41.77 9.90
C LEU A 554 14.92 40.99 11.22
N GLY A 555 16.08 40.89 11.89
CA GLY A 555 16.23 40.15 13.14
C GLY A 555 16.38 38.64 12.97
N VAL A 556 16.65 38.15 11.76
CA VAL A 556 16.98 36.75 11.49
C VAL A 556 18.50 36.58 11.55
N PRO A 557 19.07 35.95 12.59
CA PRO A 557 20.51 35.93 12.80
C PRO A 557 21.20 34.98 11.83
N LEU A 558 21.93 35.53 10.86
CA LEU A 558 22.76 34.79 9.92
C LEU A 558 24.21 35.25 9.99
N GLY A 559 25.12 34.29 10.22
CA GLY A 559 26.56 34.52 10.18
C GLY A 559 27.08 34.64 8.74
N TYR A 560 28.11 35.46 8.53
CA TYR A 560 28.69 35.67 7.20
C TYR A 560 29.53 34.47 6.72
N GLU A 561 30.00 33.63 7.65
CA GLU A 561 30.65 32.35 7.36
C GLU A 561 29.74 31.38 6.58
N LEU A 562 28.42 31.62 6.59
CA LEU A 562 27.47 30.91 5.73
C LEU A 562 27.88 30.97 4.26
N ILE A 563 28.41 32.10 3.79
CA ILE A 563 28.82 32.29 2.38
C ILE A 563 29.90 31.28 2.01
N ASP A 564 30.93 31.15 2.86
CA ASP A 564 32.02 30.20 2.64
C ASP A 564 31.50 28.77 2.66
N ARG A 565 30.69 28.42 3.67
CA ARG A 565 30.09 27.09 3.79
C ARG A 565 29.25 26.71 2.57
N LEU A 566 28.46 27.63 2.02
CA LEU A 566 27.63 27.37 0.84
C LEU A 566 28.47 27.28 -0.45
N LEU A 567 29.55 28.04 -0.57
CA LEU A 567 30.47 27.94 -1.71
C LEU A 567 31.27 26.63 -1.68
N GLU A 568 31.77 26.23 -0.51
CA GLU A 568 32.41 24.93 -0.33
C GLU A 568 31.45 23.79 -0.66
N LYS A 569 30.20 23.89 -0.18
CA LYS A 569 29.15 22.91 -0.47
C LYS A 569 28.90 22.77 -1.97
N ILE A 570 28.76 23.86 -2.74
CA ILE A 570 28.49 23.74 -4.18
C ILE A 570 29.68 23.18 -4.96
N LEU A 571 30.91 23.50 -4.56
CA LEU A 571 32.13 23.02 -5.21
C LEU A 571 32.38 21.52 -4.92
N ALA A 572 31.92 21.03 -3.77
CA ALA A 572 31.96 19.61 -3.43
C ALA A 572 30.88 18.78 -4.16
N MET A 573 29.83 19.42 -4.67
CA MET A 573 28.78 18.78 -5.44
C MET A 573 29.16 18.68 -6.93
N PRO A 574 28.59 17.73 -7.70
CA PRO A 574 28.65 17.77 -9.15
C PRO A 574 28.11 19.11 -9.70
N PRO A 575 28.54 19.53 -10.91
CA PRO A 575 27.96 20.69 -11.58
C PRO A 575 26.44 20.52 -11.72
N ILE A 576 25.66 21.47 -11.19
CA ILE A 576 24.20 21.41 -11.22
C ILE A 576 23.58 22.65 -11.87
N GLY A 577 22.46 22.44 -12.55
CA GLY A 577 21.48 23.49 -12.83
C GLY A 577 20.50 23.64 -11.66
N SER A 578 19.96 24.85 -11.47
CA SER A 578 18.98 25.10 -10.42
C SER A 578 17.55 24.70 -10.82
N SER A 579 16.66 24.61 -9.83
CA SER A 579 15.23 24.42 -10.08
C SER A 579 14.62 25.55 -10.91
N MET A 580 15.07 26.79 -10.72
CA MET A 580 14.62 27.95 -11.51
C MET A 580 15.08 27.88 -12.96
N ARG A 581 16.30 27.38 -13.22
CA ARG A 581 16.77 27.13 -14.58
C ARG A 581 15.92 26.06 -15.27
N THR A 582 15.57 24.98 -14.56
CA THR A 582 14.65 23.96 -15.08
C THR A 582 13.28 24.56 -15.41
N ASP A 583 12.75 25.45 -14.57
CA ASP A 583 11.50 26.15 -14.84
C ASP A 583 11.63 27.02 -16.11
N TYR A 584 12.73 27.77 -16.26
CA TYR A 584 13.03 28.56 -17.46
C TYR A 584 13.10 27.69 -18.73
N GLU A 585 13.86 26.59 -18.71
CA GLU A 585 14.05 25.71 -19.88
C GLU A 585 12.73 25.04 -20.30
N ASN A 586 11.84 24.76 -19.34
CA ASN A 586 10.51 24.23 -19.59
C ASN A 586 9.45 25.31 -19.86
N GLY A 587 9.84 26.58 -19.90
CA GLY A 587 8.95 27.72 -20.11
C GLY A 587 7.95 27.98 -18.98
N LYS A 588 8.15 27.42 -17.79
CA LYS A 588 7.24 27.56 -16.62
C LYS A 588 7.49 28.87 -15.86
N PRO A 589 6.47 29.39 -15.13
CA PRO A 589 6.66 30.51 -14.22
C PRO A 589 7.71 30.22 -13.14
N MET A 590 8.64 31.16 -12.94
CA MET A 590 9.73 31.06 -11.97
C MET A 590 9.38 31.71 -10.62
N GLU A 591 9.94 31.20 -9.53
CA GLU A 591 9.81 31.70 -8.15
C GLU A 591 10.62 33.00 -7.89
N VAL A 592 10.60 33.95 -8.83
CA VAL A 592 11.42 35.18 -8.79
C VAL A 592 11.06 36.07 -7.59
N GLU A 593 9.77 36.21 -7.31
CA GLU A 593 9.26 37.10 -6.25
C GLU A 593 9.70 36.67 -4.85
N VAL A 594 9.62 35.39 -4.53
CA VAL A 594 9.89 34.88 -3.17
C VAL A 594 11.37 34.59 -2.92
N ILE A 595 12.18 34.44 -3.97
CA ILE A 595 13.63 34.21 -3.86
C ILE A 595 14.41 35.52 -3.94
N LEU A 596 14.01 36.45 -4.82
CA LEU A 596 14.75 37.70 -5.08
C LEU A 596 13.93 38.94 -4.71
N GLY A 597 12.64 38.96 -5.10
CA GLY A 597 11.78 40.12 -4.90
C GLY A 597 11.56 40.49 -3.43
N TYR A 598 11.33 39.50 -2.57
CA TYR A 598 11.12 39.73 -1.13
C TYR A 598 12.35 40.33 -0.45
N PRO A 599 13.57 39.76 -0.58
CA PRO A 599 14.79 40.41 -0.09
C PRO A 599 14.99 41.83 -0.65
N VAL A 600 14.74 42.08 -1.94
CA VAL A 600 14.87 43.42 -2.54
C VAL A 600 13.90 44.41 -1.92
N ARG A 601 12.63 44.04 -1.75
CA ARG A 601 11.62 44.91 -1.11
C ARG A 601 12.02 45.24 0.32
N LYS A 602 12.35 44.24 1.12
CA LYS A 602 12.77 44.44 2.52
C LYS A 602 14.06 45.23 2.65
N GLY A 603 15.04 44.99 1.77
CA GLY A 603 16.27 45.79 1.73
C GLY A 603 15.99 47.28 1.49
N LYS A 604 15.11 47.60 0.54
CA LYS A 604 14.69 48.99 0.29
C LYS A 604 13.93 49.61 1.46
N GLU A 605 13.00 48.86 2.07
CA GLU A 605 12.25 49.31 3.25
C GLU A 605 13.19 49.65 4.42
N LEU A 606 14.28 48.89 4.58
CA LEU A 606 15.24 49.02 5.67
C LEU A 606 16.47 49.89 5.34
N GLY A 607 16.57 50.41 4.11
CA GLY A 607 17.71 51.23 3.67
C GLY A 607 19.02 50.45 3.51
N ILE A 608 18.96 49.14 3.27
CA ILE A 608 20.12 48.27 3.01
C ILE A 608 20.49 48.34 1.51
N ASP A 609 21.77 48.46 1.20
CA ASP A 609 22.25 48.39 -0.18
C ASP A 609 22.10 46.96 -0.73
N VAL A 610 21.22 46.81 -1.72
CA VAL A 610 20.86 45.54 -2.37
C VAL A 610 21.02 45.61 -3.88
N ALA A 611 21.94 46.44 -4.37
CA ALA A 611 22.09 46.73 -5.80
C ALA A 611 22.36 45.48 -6.66
N THR A 612 23.07 44.49 -6.12
CA THR A 612 23.42 43.27 -6.87
C THR A 612 22.18 42.39 -7.05
N ILE A 613 21.47 42.07 -5.96
CA ILE A 613 20.24 41.27 -6.03
C ILE A 613 19.12 42.00 -6.77
N GLU A 614 19.01 43.33 -6.63
CA GLU A 614 18.03 44.16 -7.34
C GLU A 614 18.23 44.10 -8.87
N THR A 615 19.48 44.12 -9.31
CA THR A 615 19.81 44.01 -10.74
C THR A 615 19.35 42.66 -11.29
N LEU A 616 19.70 41.56 -10.60
CA LEU A 616 19.32 40.20 -11.01
C LEU A 616 17.80 40.00 -10.99
N TYR A 617 17.13 40.51 -9.96
CA TYR A 617 15.69 40.52 -9.83
C TYR A 617 15.02 41.21 -11.01
N THR A 618 15.47 42.40 -11.38
CA THR A 618 14.90 43.21 -12.46
C THR A 618 15.01 42.51 -13.81
N ILE A 619 16.18 41.89 -14.09
CA ILE A 619 16.39 41.13 -15.34
C ILE A 619 15.52 39.87 -15.35
N LEU A 620 15.47 39.13 -14.25
CA LEU A 620 14.67 37.90 -14.16
C LEU A 620 13.18 38.17 -14.23
N LEU A 621 12.69 39.28 -13.70
CA LEU A 621 11.29 39.71 -13.88
C LEU A 621 10.95 39.90 -15.35
N ALA A 622 11.81 40.58 -16.12
CA ALA A 622 11.59 40.79 -17.54
C ALA A 622 11.56 39.46 -18.31
N ILE A 623 12.46 38.54 -17.95
CA ILE A 623 12.51 37.19 -18.53
C ILE A 623 11.26 36.39 -18.17
N ASN A 624 10.88 36.36 -16.89
CA ASN A 624 9.72 35.63 -16.39
C ASN A 624 8.43 36.14 -17.05
N LYS A 625 8.27 37.47 -17.15
CA LYS A 625 7.13 38.09 -17.83
C LYS A 625 7.07 37.71 -19.31
N ARG A 626 8.22 37.66 -19.99
CA ARG A 626 8.30 37.21 -21.40
C ARG A 626 7.87 35.76 -21.55
N LEU A 627 8.32 34.86 -20.66
CA LEU A 627 7.94 33.45 -20.67
C LEU A 627 6.44 33.27 -20.46
N ILE A 628 5.88 33.89 -19.42
CA ILE A 628 4.44 33.82 -19.10
C ILE A 628 3.60 34.36 -20.27
N SER A 629 4.03 35.46 -20.90
CA SER A 629 3.33 36.05 -22.04
C SER A 629 3.37 35.16 -23.31
N ALA A 630 4.39 34.32 -23.45
CA ALA A 630 4.51 33.39 -24.57
C ALA A 630 3.63 32.15 -24.40
N GLN A 631 3.26 31.77 -23.17
CA GLN A 631 2.33 30.67 -22.89
C GLN A 631 0.85 31.05 -23.10
N ASN A 632 0.52 32.33 -23.00
CA ASN A 632 -0.84 32.86 -23.17
C ASN A 632 -1.19 33.19 -24.64
N LYS A 633 -0.31 32.88 -25.58
CA LYS A 633 -0.51 32.98 -27.04
C LYS A 633 -0.54 31.59 -27.63
#